data_AF-A0A9P8BBA5-F1
#
_entry.id   AF-A0A9P8BBA5-F1
#
_cell.length_a   1.000
_cell.length_b   1.000
_cell.length_c   1.000
_cell.angle_alpha   90.00
_cell.angle_beta   90.00
_cell.angle_gamma   90.00
#
_symmetry.space_group_name_H-M   'P 1'
#
loop_
_entity.id
_entity.type
_entity.pdbx_description
1 polymer ?
#
loop_
_entity_poly.entity_id
_entity_poly.type
_entity_poly.pdbx_seq_one_letter_code
_entity_poly.pdbx_strand_id
1 'polypeptide(L)'
;MDPNTIDQKKDWLGQSSVRAAIENFWSLDAPSILVLRQTNGLLCDISKTSDVWSNALRSFVELNPALAPQLDRPKSAYTSRELEALVVKLIKLQKNWTDDSPNLTQMREIAFQDFTECGTLVPGGRWLLTGKTDHLAFYDLDNLNPTERVLIQPTDAAEMARPYTIVVSVETNEPLLTFYVLMAFQTPEILKQRAVRYSVWRVILDVDYSGLSAHHVTSFTVRASNFANVVVHGNLLGKLGGSAHRGYQLRIYQWDDCTLSTHNMCTIYLSSPDRPEMPLVFLPDRRVLVMGEKRVDIYDIPTTITSAAHCKEMGGEKVLPCWTMNFGVAPRYSLAASLSQTNQLLHFTNGTTFYRVQIPKDGSVNFEVVSSIALSLQRESRTIMGGIEAYVGIRKCSVIRIPTSTVYHSHPRS
;
A
#
# COMPACT_ATOMS: atom_id res chain seq x y z
N MET A 1 -57.47 3.63 31.99
CA MET A 1 -56.08 3.72 31.54
C MET A 1 -56.03 3.10 30.17
N ASP A 2 -55.59 3.87 29.17
CA ASP A 2 -55.60 3.46 27.77
C ASP A 2 -54.52 2.40 27.53
N PRO A 3 -54.86 1.16 27.09
CA PRO A 3 -53.91 0.07 26.90
C PRO A 3 -52.79 0.41 25.89
N ASN A 4 -53.00 1.38 25.00
CA ASN A 4 -51.96 1.86 24.07
C ASN A 4 -50.80 2.60 24.76
N THR A 5 -51.00 3.11 25.98
CA THR A 5 -49.95 3.84 26.73
C THR A 5 -48.96 2.92 27.42
N ILE A 6 -49.30 1.65 27.66
CA ILE A 6 -48.46 0.68 28.37
C ILE A 6 -47.47 0.02 27.39
N ASP A 7 -47.88 -0.26 26.15
CA ASP A 7 -46.99 -0.79 25.13
C ASP A 7 -45.96 0.25 24.65
N GLN A 8 -46.34 1.52 24.51
CA GLN A 8 -45.37 2.60 24.22
C GLN A 8 -44.34 2.82 25.33
N LYS A 9 -44.72 2.62 26.60
CA LYS A 9 -43.80 2.74 27.75
C LYS A 9 -42.87 1.53 27.89
N LYS A 10 -43.32 0.33 27.52
CA LYS A 10 -42.47 -0.87 27.46
C LYS A 10 -41.39 -0.75 26.39
N ASP A 11 -41.73 -0.20 25.23
CA ASP A 11 -40.75 0.08 24.16
C ASP A 11 -39.71 1.12 24.59
N TRP A 12 -40.10 2.17 25.31
CA TRP A 12 -39.17 3.19 25.81
C TRP A 12 -38.17 2.65 26.84
N LEU A 13 -38.63 1.83 27.80
CA LEU A 13 -37.75 1.20 28.80
C LEU A 13 -36.83 0.14 28.17
N GLY A 14 -37.34 -0.60 27.18
CA GLY A 14 -36.53 -1.52 26.37
C GLY A 14 -35.45 -0.79 25.57
N GLN A 15 -35.78 0.31 24.89
CA GLN A 15 -34.84 1.09 24.10
C GLN A 15 -33.76 1.76 24.95
N SER A 16 -34.11 2.32 26.12
CA SER A 16 -33.12 2.90 27.03
C SER A 16 -32.15 1.84 27.57
N SER A 17 -32.64 0.62 27.84
CA SER A 17 -31.80 -0.49 28.29
C SER A 17 -30.88 -1.00 27.17
N VAL A 18 -31.38 -1.08 25.93
CA VAL A 18 -30.57 -1.48 24.76
C VAL A 18 -29.48 -0.47 24.46
N ARG A 19 -29.77 0.83 24.54
CA ARG A 19 -28.76 1.89 24.34
C ARG A 19 -27.66 1.83 25.40
N ALA A 20 -28.03 1.72 26.67
CA ALA A 20 -27.05 1.55 27.75
C ALA A 20 -26.22 0.27 27.59
N ALA A 21 -26.82 -0.82 27.08
CA ALA A 21 -26.09 -2.03 26.76
C ALA A 21 -25.11 -1.84 25.58
N ILE A 22 -25.47 -1.11 24.52
CA ILE A 22 -24.55 -0.74 23.43
C ILE A 22 -23.37 0.07 23.96
N GLU A 23 -23.62 1.04 24.83
CA GLU A 23 -22.58 1.87 25.45
C GLU A 23 -21.61 1.03 26.29
N ASN A 24 -22.12 0.01 27.01
CA ASN A 24 -21.25 -0.94 27.70
C ASN A 24 -20.35 -1.72 26.72
N PHE A 25 -20.87 -2.13 25.56
CA PHE A 25 -20.06 -2.80 24.52
C PHE A 25 -18.93 -1.91 23.99
N TRP A 26 -19.07 -0.58 24.03
CA TRP A 26 -18.00 0.31 23.56
C TRP A 26 -16.74 0.27 24.42
N SER A 27 -16.84 -0.19 25.67
CA SER A 27 -15.68 -0.40 26.55
C SER A 27 -14.98 -1.74 26.36
N LEU A 28 -15.56 -2.65 25.58
CA LEU A 28 -15.06 -4.00 25.41
C LEU A 28 -14.10 -4.10 24.23
N ASP A 29 -13.11 -4.98 24.36
CA ASP A 29 -12.32 -5.41 23.21
C ASP A 29 -13.12 -6.38 22.33
N ALA A 30 -12.72 -6.47 21.05
CA ALA A 30 -13.40 -7.33 20.10
C ALA A 30 -13.44 -8.82 20.49
N PRO A 31 -12.38 -9.43 21.09
CA PRO A 31 -12.48 -10.76 21.65
C PRO A 31 -13.60 -10.92 22.69
N SER A 32 -13.76 -9.97 23.63
CA SER A 32 -14.83 -10.02 24.63
C SER A 32 -16.21 -9.89 24.01
N ILE A 33 -16.38 -9.04 22.99
CA ILE A 33 -17.63 -8.91 22.23
C ILE A 33 -18.03 -10.26 21.61
N LEU A 34 -17.07 -10.98 21.02
CA LEU A 34 -17.29 -12.30 20.40
C LEU A 34 -17.63 -13.41 21.40
N VAL A 35 -17.16 -13.30 22.65
CA VAL A 35 -17.51 -14.22 23.73
C VAL A 35 -18.91 -13.91 24.26
N LEU A 36 -19.20 -12.65 24.58
CA LEU A 36 -20.48 -12.22 25.14
C LEU A 36 -21.66 -12.51 24.21
N ARG A 37 -21.49 -12.36 22.89
CA ARG A 37 -22.59 -12.69 21.95
C ARG A 37 -23.06 -14.14 22.02
N GLN A 38 -22.24 -15.05 22.56
CA GLN A 38 -22.58 -16.47 22.68
C GLN A 38 -23.42 -16.76 23.92
N THR A 39 -23.59 -15.79 24.84
CA THR A 39 -24.27 -16.03 26.11
C THR A 39 -25.79 -15.96 25.99
N ASN A 40 -26.34 -15.01 25.21
CA ASN A 40 -27.78 -14.95 24.91
C ASN A 40 -28.10 -14.26 23.57
N GLY A 41 -29.34 -14.41 23.10
CA GLY A 41 -29.80 -13.82 21.83
C GLY A 41 -29.79 -12.29 21.79
N LEU A 42 -30.13 -11.61 22.91
CA LEU A 42 -30.13 -10.15 22.98
C LEU A 42 -28.74 -9.56 22.78
N LEU A 43 -27.73 -10.09 23.46
CA LEU A 43 -26.32 -9.69 23.33
C LEU A 43 -25.78 -10.04 21.95
N CYS A 44 -26.24 -11.17 21.38
CA CYS A 44 -25.97 -11.49 19.99
C CYS A 44 -26.49 -10.41 19.04
N ASP A 45 -27.72 -9.96 19.22
CA ASP A 45 -28.32 -8.94 18.36
C ASP A 45 -27.70 -7.55 18.56
N ILE A 46 -27.39 -7.17 19.80
CA ILE A 46 -26.64 -5.94 20.11
C ILE A 46 -25.26 -5.96 19.45
N SER A 47 -24.56 -7.10 19.48
CA SER A 47 -23.24 -7.23 18.86
C SER A 47 -23.27 -7.10 17.34
N LYS A 48 -24.42 -7.25 16.68
CA LYS A 48 -24.57 -7.08 15.22
C LYS A 48 -24.83 -5.63 14.80
N THR A 49 -24.71 -4.67 15.72
CA THR A 49 -24.86 -3.25 15.38
C THR A 49 -23.56 -2.69 14.83
N SER A 50 -23.68 -1.80 13.83
CA SER A 50 -22.50 -1.19 13.18
C SER A 50 -21.67 -0.36 14.17
N ASP A 51 -22.32 0.27 15.14
CA ASP A 51 -21.66 1.11 16.15
C ASP A 51 -20.68 0.31 17.02
N VAL A 52 -21.05 -0.91 17.42
CA VAL A 52 -20.20 -1.80 18.22
C VAL A 52 -18.92 -2.12 17.48
N TRP A 53 -19.00 -2.53 16.21
CA TRP A 53 -17.81 -2.88 15.42
C TRP A 53 -17.03 -1.66 14.93
N SER A 54 -17.70 -0.55 14.65
CA SER A 54 -17.06 0.73 14.36
C SER A 54 -16.20 1.23 15.53
N ASN A 55 -16.70 1.03 16.76
CA ASN A 55 -15.97 1.35 17.97
C ASN A 55 -14.83 0.36 18.23
N ALA A 56 -15.08 -0.95 18.07
CA ALA A 56 -14.04 -1.97 18.21
C ALA A 56 -12.89 -1.76 17.21
N LEU A 57 -13.19 -1.39 15.96
CA LEU A 57 -12.18 -1.02 14.96
C LEU A 57 -11.35 0.19 15.41
N ARG A 58 -12.02 1.24 15.90
CA ARG A 58 -11.34 2.44 16.41
C ARG A 58 -10.39 2.08 17.55
N SER A 59 -10.87 1.37 18.58
CA SER A 59 -10.05 0.94 19.72
C SER A 59 -8.89 0.06 19.28
N PHE A 60 -9.10 -0.85 18.33
CA PHE A 60 -8.04 -1.69 17.77
C PHE A 60 -6.95 -0.85 17.10
N VAL A 61 -7.33 0.12 16.28
CA VAL A 61 -6.40 1.01 15.56
C VAL A 61 -5.63 1.91 16.51
N GLU A 62 -6.28 2.43 17.56
CA GLU A 62 -5.63 3.22 18.61
C GLU A 62 -4.54 2.42 19.32
N LEU A 63 -4.80 1.14 19.62
CA LEU A 63 -3.83 0.23 20.23
C LEU A 63 -2.77 -0.28 19.24
N ASN A 64 -3.12 -0.38 17.96
CA ASN A 64 -2.26 -0.95 16.92
C ASN A 64 -2.16 -0.04 15.67
N PRO A 65 -1.59 1.18 15.77
CA PRO A 65 -1.57 2.12 14.65
C PRO A 65 -0.87 1.60 13.39
N ALA A 66 0.09 0.68 13.54
CA ALA A 66 0.82 0.07 12.43
C ALA A 66 -0.05 -0.91 11.60
N LEU A 67 -1.15 -1.39 12.17
CA LEU A 67 -2.11 -2.29 11.52
C LEU A 67 -3.40 -1.56 11.13
N ALA A 68 -3.40 -0.22 11.15
CA ALA A 68 -4.54 0.58 10.71
C ALA A 68 -4.90 0.20 9.25
N PRO A 69 -6.12 -0.29 8.99
CA PRO A 69 -6.49 -0.67 7.64
C PRO A 69 -6.67 0.58 6.77
N GLN A 70 -6.24 0.50 5.52
CA GLN A 70 -6.70 1.42 4.49
C GLN A 70 -8.12 1.02 4.11
N LEU A 71 -9.10 1.81 4.54
CA LEU A 71 -10.50 1.60 4.14
C LEU A 71 -10.69 2.06 2.69
N ASP A 72 -11.49 1.32 1.94
CA ASP A 72 -11.78 1.62 0.54
C ASP A 72 -12.99 2.55 0.35
N ARG A 73 -13.76 2.78 1.41
CA ARG A 73 -14.92 3.68 1.45
C ARG A 73 -15.09 4.26 2.87
N PRO A 74 -15.99 5.23 3.08
CA PRO A 74 -16.20 5.78 4.42
C PRO A 74 -16.65 4.69 5.37
N LYS A 75 -16.23 4.74 6.63
CA LYS A 75 -16.61 3.75 7.65
C LYS A 75 -18.13 3.55 7.76
N SER A 76 -18.90 4.62 7.56
CA SER A 76 -20.37 4.61 7.58
C SER A 76 -21.01 3.81 6.44
N ALA A 77 -20.28 3.52 5.36
CA ALA A 77 -20.76 2.72 4.23
C ALA A 77 -20.57 1.21 4.43
N TYR A 78 -19.82 0.79 5.47
CA TYR A 78 -19.69 -0.62 5.80
C TYR A 78 -20.88 -1.11 6.60
N THR A 79 -21.38 -2.29 6.23
CA THR A 79 -22.33 -3.03 7.04
C THR A 79 -21.65 -3.51 8.32
N SER A 80 -22.44 -3.75 9.37
CA SER A 80 -21.91 -4.33 10.61
C SER A 80 -21.13 -5.62 10.38
N ARG A 81 -21.56 -6.45 9.43
CA ARG A 81 -20.91 -7.72 9.11
C ARG A 81 -19.53 -7.52 8.50
N GLU A 82 -19.38 -6.53 7.63
CA GLU A 82 -18.08 -6.22 7.02
C GLU A 82 -17.12 -5.60 8.03
N LEU A 83 -17.60 -4.73 8.92
CA LEU A 83 -16.79 -4.20 10.02
C LEU A 83 -16.34 -5.30 10.98
N GLU A 84 -17.25 -6.22 11.36
CA GLU A 84 -16.90 -7.41 12.14
C GLU A 84 -15.80 -8.22 11.45
N ALA A 85 -16.00 -8.55 10.16
CA ALA A 85 -15.04 -9.33 9.40
C ALA A 85 -13.66 -8.64 9.33
N LEU A 86 -13.64 -7.32 9.15
CA LEU A 86 -12.42 -6.51 9.14
C LEU A 86 -11.71 -6.56 10.49
N VAL A 87 -12.42 -6.30 11.60
CA VAL A 87 -11.83 -6.33 12.95
C VAL A 87 -11.29 -7.72 13.29
N VAL A 88 -12.05 -8.78 12.99
CA VAL A 88 -11.60 -10.16 13.20
C VAL A 88 -10.36 -10.47 12.35
N LYS A 89 -10.32 -10.01 11.09
CA LYS A 89 -9.14 -10.14 10.22
C LYS A 89 -7.93 -9.47 10.84
N LEU A 90 -8.07 -8.25 11.35
CA LEU A 90 -6.98 -7.50 11.98
C LEU A 90 -6.46 -8.16 13.27
N ILE A 91 -7.35 -8.71 14.10
CA ILE A 91 -6.94 -9.45 15.32
C ILE A 91 -6.16 -10.70 14.95
N LYS A 92 -6.63 -11.46 13.95
CA LYS A 92 -5.92 -12.65 13.47
C LYS A 92 -4.56 -12.28 12.89
N LEU A 93 -4.50 -11.18 12.12
CA LEU A 93 -3.28 -10.66 11.55
C LEU A 93 -2.29 -10.30 12.66
N GLN A 94 -2.72 -9.49 13.63
CA GLN A 94 -1.90 -9.11 14.79
C GLN A 94 -1.36 -10.35 15.50
N LYS A 95 -2.24 -11.29 15.86
CA LYS A 95 -1.84 -12.52 16.55
C LYS A 95 -0.80 -13.30 15.75
N ASN A 96 -1.01 -13.45 14.44
CA ASN A 96 -0.10 -14.20 13.56
C ASN A 96 1.26 -13.51 13.42
N TRP A 97 1.30 -12.18 13.36
CA TRP A 97 2.57 -11.43 13.30
C TRP A 97 3.34 -11.43 14.62
N THR A 98 2.64 -11.59 15.75
CA THR A 98 3.26 -11.68 17.08
C THR A 98 3.59 -13.11 17.49
N ASP A 99 3.21 -14.12 16.71
CA ASP A 99 3.52 -15.51 16.98
C ASP A 99 4.99 -15.79 16.65
N ASP A 100 5.66 -16.61 17.47
CA ASP A 100 7.03 -17.06 17.22
C ASP A 100 7.12 -17.91 15.93
N SER A 101 5.98 -18.48 15.52
CA SER A 101 5.84 -19.34 14.34
C SER A 101 4.65 -18.87 13.48
N PRO A 102 4.78 -17.75 12.73
CA PRO A 102 3.70 -17.21 11.93
C PRO A 102 3.25 -18.26 10.89
N ASN A 103 1.97 -18.60 10.90
CA ASN A 103 1.42 -19.58 9.97
C ASN A 103 0.69 -18.86 8.83
N LEU A 104 1.03 -19.23 7.59
CA LEU A 104 0.26 -18.84 6.40
C LEU A 104 -1.13 -19.48 6.50
N THR A 105 -2.12 -18.67 6.89
CA THR A 105 -3.49 -19.14 7.13
C THR A 105 -4.25 -19.48 5.85
N GLN A 106 -3.88 -18.87 4.72
CA GLN A 106 -4.44 -19.20 3.42
C GLN A 106 -3.44 -18.85 2.33
N MET A 107 -3.44 -19.65 1.27
CA MET A 107 -2.76 -19.32 0.03
C MET A 107 -3.78 -19.46 -1.11
N ARG A 108 -3.92 -18.41 -1.92
CA ARG A 108 -4.69 -18.47 -3.17
C ARG A 108 -3.76 -18.29 -4.35
N GLU A 109 -3.91 -19.17 -5.34
CA GLU A 109 -3.24 -19.05 -6.63
C GLU A 109 -4.21 -18.39 -7.62
N ILE A 110 -3.76 -17.30 -8.23
CA ILE A 110 -4.51 -16.59 -9.27
C ILE A 110 -3.86 -16.94 -10.60
N ALA A 111 -4.63 -17.61 -11.46
CA ALA A 111 -4.20 -17.95 -12.80
C ALA A 111 -4.40 -16.75 -13.73
N PHE A 112 -3.35 -16.38 -14.46
CA PHE A 112 -3.41 -15.36 -15.49
C PHE A 112 -3.62 -16.03 -16.84
N GLN A 113 -4.62 -15.60 -17.60
CA GLN A 113 -4.85 -16.11 -18.96
C GLN A 113 -3.69 -15.74 -19.88
N ASP A 114 -3.25 -14.48 -19.80
CA ASP A 114 -2.13 -13.95 -20.56
C ASP A 114 -0.92 -13.60 -19.70
N PHE A 115 0.23 -13.51 -20.35
CA PHE A 115 1.49 -13.10 -19.74
C PHE A 115 1.36 -11.74 -19.03
N THR A 116 1.53 -11.75 -17.71
CA THR A 116 1.60 -10.55 -16.88
C THR A 116 3.05 -10.09 -16.76
N GLU A 117 3.38 -8.92 -17.30
CA GLU A 117 4.76 -8.40 -17.25
C GLU A 117 5.09 -7.72 -15.93
N CYS A 118 4.13 -7.00 -15.40
CA CYS A 118 4.22 -6.34 -14.11
C CYS A 118 2.86 -6.34 -13.42
N GLY A 119 2.89 -6.24 -12.10
CA GLY A 119 1.69 -6.06 -11.30
C GLY A 119 2.03 -5.40 -9.98
N THR A 120 1.01 -4.81 -9.36
CA THR A 120 1.16 -4.15 -8.07
C THR A 120 -0.13 -4.25 -7.27
N LEU A 121 0.02 -4.38 -5.95
CA LEU A 121 -1.10 -4.41 -5.03
C LEU A 121 -1.44 -2.97 -4.62
N VAL A 122 -2.70 -2.58 -4.76
CA VAL A 122 -3.16 -1.28 -4.25
C VAL A 122 -3.10 -1.33 -2.72
N PRO A 123 -2.58 -0.28 -2.05
CA PRO A 123 -2.57 -0.22 -0.59
C PRO A 123 -3.96 -0.50 0.00
N GLY A 124 -4.01 -1.35 1.03
CA GLY A 124 -5.24 -1.97 1.56
C GLY A 124 -5.40 -3.44 1.15
N GLY A 125 -4.80 -3.84 0.03
CA GLY A 125 -4.62 -5.25 -0.33
C GLY A 125 -5.82 -5.94 -0.95
N ARG A 126 -6.93 -5.22 -1.20
CA ARG A 126 -8.10 -5.76 -1.91
C ARG A 126 -7.90 -5.82 -3.43
N TRP A 127 -7.25 -4.81 -4.00
CA TRP A 127 -7.15 -4.67 -5.46
C TRP A 127 -5.74 -5.01 -5.94
N LEU A 128 -5.65 -5.97 -6.85
CA LEU A 128 -4.41 -6.26 -7.60
C LEU A 128 -4.52 -5.65 -8.98
N LEU A 129 -3.54 -4.84 -9.39
CA LEU A 129 -3.41 -4.32 -10.75
C LEU A 129 -2.38 -5.12 -11.52
N THR A 130 -2.65 -5.43 -12.78
CA THR A 130 -1.72 -6.14 -13.66
C THR A 130 -1.61 -5.46 -15.02
N GLY A 131 -0.38 -5.33 -15.50
CA GLY A 131 -0.06 -4.85 -16.83
C GLY A 131 -0.06 -6.00 -17.82
N LYS A 132 -0.95 -5.93 -18.81
CA LYS A 132 -1.03 -6.85 -19.93
C LYS A 132 -0.45 -6.21 -21.18
N THR A 133 -0.38 -6.98 -22.27
CA THR A 133 0.16 -6.48 -23.53
C THR A 133 -0.67 -5.33 -24.09
N ASP A 134 -1.98 -5.39 -23.90
CA ASP A 134 -2.98 -4.59 -24.58
C ASP A 134 -3.95 -3.90 -23.61
N HIS A 135 -3.74 -3.97 -22.29
CA HIS A 135 -4.56 -3.24 -21.31
C HIS A 135 -3.94 -3.26 -19.90
N LEU A 136 -4.46 -2.41 -19.02
CA LEU A 136 -4.31 -2.55 -17.57
C LEU A 136 -5.55 -3.27 -17.04
N ALA A 137 -5.34 -4.36 -16.30
CA ALA A 137 -6.42 -5.09 -15.64
C ALA A 137 -6.36 -4.95 -14.12
N PHE A 138 -7.47 -5.29 -13.47
CA PHE A 138 -7.56 -5.42 -12.03
C PHE A 138 -8.30 -6.70 -11.61
N TYR A 139 -8.05 -7.13 -10.38
CA TYR A 139 -8.74 -8.24 -9.72
C TYR A 139 -9.20 -7.80 -8.33
N ASP A 140 -10.43 -8.16 -7.97
CA ASP A 140 -10.92 -8.07 -6.60
C ASP A 140 -10.49 -9.30 -5.82
N LEU A 141 -9.53 -9.14 -4.92
CA LEU A 141 -9.00 -10.23 -4.12
C LEU A 141 -9.92 -10.64 -2.98
N ASP A 142 -10.91 -9.82 -2.61
CA ASP A 142 -11.91 -10.23 -1.63
C ASP A 142 -12.99 -11.13 -2.25
N ASN A 143 -13.10 -11.17 -3.59
CA ASN A 143 -13.90 -12.16 -4.30
C ASN A 143 -13.30 -13.57 -4.13
N LEU A 144 -14.15 -14.59 -3.90
CA LEU A 144 -13.72 -15.98 -3.77
C LEU A 144 -13.05 -16.49 -5.04
N ASN A 145 -13.54 -16.07 -6.20
CA ASN A 145 -12.99 -16.39 -7.51
C ASN A 145 -12.65 -15.08 -8.23
N PRO A 146 -11.48 -14.47 -7.95
CA PRO A 146 -11.09 -13.22 -8.57
C PRO A 146 -11.06 -13.38 -10.10
N THR A 147 -11.86 -12.58 -10.80
CA THR A 147 -11.87 -12.52 -12.26
C THR A 147 -11.14 -11.27 -12.73
N GLU A 148 -10.48 -11.39 -13.88
CA GLU A 148 -9.84 -10.26 -14.55
C GLU A 148 -10.91 -9.28 -15.05
N ARG A 149 -10.68 -7.99 -14.80
CA ARG A 149 -11.50 -6.91 -15.35
C ARG A 149 -10.58 -5.86 -15.96
N VAL A 150 -10.93 -5.40 -17.15
CA VAL A 150 -10.20 -4.33 -17.82
C VAL A 150 -10.45 -3.00 -17.09
N LEU A 151 -9.37 -2.31 -16.72
CA LEU A 151 -9.41 -0.97 -16.13
C LEU A 151 -9.11 0.12 -17.17
N ILE A 152 -8.07 -0.07 -17.98
CA ILE A 152 -7.61 0.91 -18.97
C ILE A 152 -7.34 0.18 -20.29
N GLN A 153 -7.97 0.66 -21.35
CA GLN A 153 -7.65 0.29 -22.73
C GLN A 153 -6.61 1.28 -23.30
N PRO A 154 -5.62 0.82 -24.07
CA PRO A 154 -4.67 1.67 -24.77
C PRO A 154 -5.40 2.66 -25.67
N THR A 155 -5.07 3.94 -25.55
CA THR A 155 -5.73 4.97 -26.36
C THR A 155 -5.00 5.25 -27.67
N ASP A 156 -3.70 4.93 -27.72
CA ASP A 156 -2.84 5.18 -28.88
C ASP A 156 -1.81 4.06 -29.10
N ALA A 157 -1.12 4.10 -30.25
CA ALA A 157 -0.12 3.11 -30.60
C ALA A 157 1.11 3.09 -29.69
N ALA A 158 1.40 4.20 -29.00
CA ALA A 158 2.50 4.24 -28.03
C ALA A 158 2.10 3.60 -26.69
N GLU A 159 0.80 3.60 -26.35
CA GLU A 159 0.21 2.88 -25.21
C GLU A 159 -0.09 1.42 -25.53
N MET A 160 -0.09 1.02 -26.81
CA MET A 160 -0.09 -0.40 -27.19
C MET A 160 1.23 -1.11 -26.83
N ALA A 161 2.26 -0.36 -26.41
CA ALA A 161 3.44 -0.98 -25.82
C ALA A 161 3.13 -1.52 -24.42
N ARG A 162 3.85 -2.58 -24.06
CA ARG A 162 3.64 -3.25 -22.79
C ARG A 162 4.14 -2.37 -21.62
N PRO A 163 3.34 -2.17 -20.57
CA PRO A 163 3.81 -1.49 -19.38
C PRO A 163 4.82 -2.41 -18.67
N TYR A 164 6.03 -1.91 -18.45
CA TYR A 164 7.07 -2.67 -17.75
C TYR A 164 7.16 -2.28 -16.26
N THR A 165 6.43 -1.24 -15.84
CA THR A 165 6.35 -0.80 -14.44
C THR A 165 4.98 -0.16 -14.19
N ILE A 166 4.35 -0.56 -13.09
CA ILE A 166 3.13 0.06 -12.54
C ILE A 166 3.44 0.44 -11.10
N VAL A 167 3.21 1.69 -10.75
CA VAL A 167 3.32 2.18 -9.37
C VAL A 167 2.03 2.91 -8.99
N VAL A 168 1.67 2.86 -7.70
CA VAL A 168 0.39 3.38 -7.19
C VAL A 168 0.65 4.37 -6.05
N SER A 169 -0.10 5.47 -6.04
CA SER A 169 -0.15 6.43 -4.91
C SER A 169 -1.59 6.67 -4.51
N VAL A 170 -1.96 6.33 -3.26
CA VAL A 170 -3.32 6.53 -2.72
C VAL A 170 -3.52 7.96 -2.23
N GLU A 171 -4.68 8.55 -2.55
CA GLU A 171 -5.17 9.80 -1.99
C GLU A 171 -5.95 9.49 -0.70
N THR A 172 -5.42 9.93 0.45
CA THR A 172 -6.01 9.62 1.76
C THR A 172 -7.11 10.56 2.21
N ASN A 173 -7.32 11.67 1.49
CA ASN A 173 -8.33 12.68 1.81
C ASN A 173 -9.66 12.46 1.07
N GLU A 174 -9.73 11.47 0.18
CA GLU A 174 -10.91 11.18 -0.60
C GLU A 174 -11.86 10.23 0.16
N PRO A 175 -13.19 10.43 0.04
CA PRO A 175 -14.15 9.59 0.76
C PRO A 175 -14.16 8.15 0.24
N LEU A 176 -13.92 7.99 -1.06
CA LEU A 176 -13.78 6.70 -1.73
C LEU A 176 -12.30 6.45 -2.02
N LEU A 177 -11.92 5.17 -2.09
CA LEU A 177 -10.58 4.78 -2.52
C LEU A 177 -10.27 5.43 -3.85
N THR A 178 -9.33 6.35 -3.79
CA THR A 178 -8.86 7.07 -4.95
C THR A 178 -7.35 7.01 -4.95
N PHE A 179 -6.77 6.75 -6.11
CA PHE A 179 -5.33 6.63 -6.25
C PHE A 179 -4.87 6.98 -7.65
N TYR A 180 -3.62 7.39 -7.77
CA TYR A 180 -2.96 7.53 -9.06
C TYR A 180 -2.25 6.23 -9.42
N VAL A 181 -2.46 5.79 -10.64
CA VAL A 181 -1.68 4.75 -11.30
C VAL A 181 -0.75 5.42 -12.28
N LEU A 182 0.54 5.16 -12.13
CA LEU A 182 1.55 5.63 -13.08
C LEU A 182 2.16 4.42 -13.77
N MET A 183 2.00 4.40 -15.09
CA MET A 183 2.47 3.33 -15.97
C MET A 183 3.66 3.81 -16.78
N ALA A 184 4.70 2.99 -16.86
CA ALA A 184 5.89 3.26 -17.68
C ALA A 184 5.89 2.36 -18.92
N PHE A 185 5.99 3.00 -20.09
CA PHE A 185 5.97 2.34 -21.40
C PHE A 185 7.30 2.51 -22.13
N GLN A 186 7.72 1.43 -22.80
CA GLN A 186 8.86 1.42 -23.72
C GLN A 186 8.39 0.88 -25.08
N THR A 187 8.17 1.77 -26.06
CA THR A 187 7.93 1.37 -27.45
C THR A 187 9.25 1.20 -28.21
N PRO A 188 9.30 0.46 -29.33
CA PRO A 188 10.49 0.40 -30.19
C PRO A 188 11.01 1.79 -30.63
N GLU A 189 10.11 2.73 -30.94
CA GLU A 189 10.44 4.12 -31.29
C GLU A 189 11.06 4.85 -30.10
N ILE A 190 10.47 4.67 -28.92
CA ILE A 190 10.94 5.23 -27.65
C ILE A 190 12.30 4.64 -27.27
N LEU A 191 12.54 3.35 -27.55
CA LEU A 191 13.83 2.70 -27.34
C LEU A 191 14.93 3.29 -28.24
N LYS A 192 14.62 3.59 -29.51
CA LYS A 192 15.55 4.30 -30.41
C LYS A 192 15.92 5.68 -29.86
N GLN A 193 14.96 6.36 -29.23
CA GLN A 193 15.18 7.67 -28.61
C GLN A 193 15.79 7.59 -27.21
N ARG A 194 15.96 6.38 -26.65
CA ARG A 194 16.31 6.16 -25.24
C ARG A 194 15.40 7.02 -24.35
N ALA A 195 14.10 6.85 -24.50
CA ALA A 195 13.07 7.54 -23.73
C ALA A 195 12.19 6.52 -22.95
N VAL A 196 11.36 7.02 -22.06
CA VAL A 196 10.30 6.29 -21.36
C VAL A 196 9.09 7.20 -21.31
N ARG A 197 7.94 6.74 -21.81
CA ARG A 197 6.68 7.46 -21.64
C ARG A 197 6.04 7.03 -20.32
N TYR A 198 5.59 8.01 -19.56
CA TYR A 198 4.75 7.82 -18.39
C TYR A 198 3.33 8.26 -18.73
N SER A 199 2.34 7.44 -18.40
CA SER A 199 0.94 7.85 -18.37
C SER A 199 0.43 7.74 -16.94
N VAL A 200 -0.22 8.81 -16.48
CA VAL A 200 -0.79 8.93 -15.13
C VAL A 200 -2.30 8.89 -15.25
N TRP A 201 -2.91 8.02 -14.46
CA TRP A 201 -4.35 7.81 -14.43
C TRP A 201 -4.84 7.96 -13.01
N ARG A 202 -5.94 8.69 -12.82
CA ARG A 202 -6.65 8.74 -11.55
C ARG A 202 -7.69 7.62 -11.55
N VAL A 203 -7.57 6.73 -10.58
CA VAL A 203 -8.47 5.58 -10.42
C VAL A 203 -9.31 5.78 -9.19
N ILE A 204 -10.62 5.56 -9.32
CA ILE A 204 -11.63 5.79 -8.28
C ILE A 204 -12.43 4.50 -8.10
N LEU A 205 -12.73 4.14 -6.86
CA LEU A 205 -13.68 3.07 -6.57
C LEU A 205 -15.10 3.49 -6.99
N ASP A 206 -15.77 2.61 -7.73
CA ASP A 206 -17.13 2.87 -8.19
C ASP A 206 -18.10 3.00 -7.00
N VAL A 207 -19.19 3.76 -7.19
CA VAL A 207 -20.15 4.08 -6.11
C VAL A 207 -20.84 2.82 -5.54
N ASP A 208 -20.98 1.79 -6.36
CA ASP A 208 -21.51 0.47 -5.96
C ASP A 208 -20.46 -0.42 -5.28
N TYR A 209 -19.22 0.05 -5.16
CA TYR A 209 -18.06 -0.63 -4.59
C TYR A 209 -17.69 -1.94 -5.28
N SER A 210 -18.19 -2.15 -6.50
CA SER A 210 -18.03 -3.39 -7.24
C SER A 210 -16.81 -3.35 -8.16
N GLY A 211 -16.32 -2.16 -8.51
CA GLY A 211 -15.29 -1.98 -9.53
C GLY A 211 -14.44 -0.73 -9.33
N LEU A 212 -13.55 -0.52 -10.30
CA LEU A 212 -12.66 0.62 -10.38
C LEU A 212 -12.89 1.29 -11.74
N SER A 213 -12.94 2.62 -11.73
CA SER A 213 -12.96 3.45 -12.95
C SER A 213 -11.69 4.27 -13.04
N ALA A 214 -11.17 4.47 -14.25
CA ALA A 214 -9.92 5.17 -14.50
C ALA A 214 -10.11 6.37 -15.43
N HIS A 215 -9.49 7.49 -15.08
CA HIS A 215 -9.49 8.72 -15.85
C HIS A 215 -8.05 9.13 -16.15
N HIS A 216 -7.75 9.36 -17.43
CA HIS A 216 -6.44 9.85 -17.84
C HIS A 216 -6.22 11.26 -17.26
N VAL A 217 -5.04 11.49 -16.68
CA VAL A 217 -4.65 12.78 -16.10
C VAL A 217 -3.64 13.47 -17.01
N THR A 218 -2.51 12.80 -17.26
CA THR A 218 -1.44 13.35 -18.09
C THR A 218 -0.53 12.24 -18.62
N SER A 219 0.21 12.55 -19.68
CA SER A 219 1.31 11.74 -20.18
C SER A 219 2.50 12.61 -20.54
N PHE A 220 3.70 12.15 -20.20
CA PHE A 220 4.95 12.84 -20.51
C PHE A 220 6.07 11.85 -20.80
N THR A 221 7.10 12.30 -21.50
CA THR A 221 8.19 11.44 -21.98
C THR A 221 9.51 11.90 -21.40
N VAL A 222 10.12 11.07 -20.56
CA VAL A 222 11.44 11.37 -20.00
C VAL A 222 12.50 10.55 -20.71
N ARG A 223 13.74 11.05 -20.71
CA ARG A 223 14.87 10.26 -21.20
C ARG A 223 15.03 9.00 -20.36
N ALA A 224 15.09 7.85 -21.02
CA ALA A 224 15.49 6.59 -20.42
C ALA A 224 16.89 6.75 -19.87
N SER A 225 17.02 6.44 -18.60
CA SER A 225 18.30 6.04 -18.04
C SER A 225 18.10 4.65 -17.43
N ASN A 226 19.19 4.01 -17.03
CA ASN A 226 19.17 2.74 -16.32
C ASN A 226 18.63 2.96 -14.89
N PHE A 227 17.34 3.28 -14.82
CA PHE A 227 16.61 3.46 -13.58
C PHE A 227 16.08 2.10 -13.14
N ALA A 228 16.51 1.65 -11.97
CA ALA A 228 16.11 0.37 -11.42
C ALA A 228 14.78 0.48 -10.66
N ASN A 229 14.55 1.63 -9.99
CA ASN A 229 13.46 1.83 -9.05
C ASN A 229 12.67 3.10 -9.40
N VAL A 230 11.35 2.95 -9.38
CA VAL A 230 10.36 4.02 -9.60
C VAL A 230 9.42 4.03 -8.40
N VAL A 231 9.15 5.21 -7.85
CA VAL A 231 8.18 5.41 -6.77
C VAL A 231 7.30 6.62 -7.09
N VAL A 232 6.05 6.60 -6.64
CA VAL A 232 5.12 7.72 -6.76
C VAL A 232 4.51 8.02 -5.39
N HIS A 233 4.36 9.30 -5.08
CA HIS A 233 3.62 9.76 -3.90
C HIS A 233 3.03 11.14 -4.16
N GLY A 234 1.71 11.27 -4.07
CA GLY A 234 1.01 12.47 -4.49
C GLY A 234 1.41 12.83 -5.92
N ASN A 235 1.81 14.08 -6.13
CA ASN A 235 2.25 14.60 -7.43
C ASN A 235 3.74 14.38 -7.76
N LEU A 236 4.47 13.61 -6.94
CA LEU A 236 5.90 13.37 -7.12
C LEU A 236 6.16 11.98 -7.71
N LEU A 237 7.01 11.93 -8.74
CA LEU A 237 7.57 10.72 -9.34
C LEU A 237 9.08 10.67 -9.08
N GLY A 238 9.52 9.68 -8.31
CA GLY A 238 10.93 9.43 -8.02
C GLY A 238 11.51 8.33 -8.91
N LYS A 239 12.69 8.57 -9.48
CA LYS A 239 13.42 7.61 -10.30
C LYS A 239 14.87 7.52 -9.85
N LEU A 240 15.30 6.34 -9.43
CA LEU A 240 16.68 6.08 -9.01
C LEU A 240 17.43 5.23 -10.01
N GLY A 241 18.55 5.76 -10.48
CA GLY A 241 19.34 5.16 -11.54
C GLY A 241 20.78 5.62 -11.45
N GLY A 242 21.67 4.86 -12.06
CA GLY A 242 23.10 5.15 -12.04
C GLY A 242 23.73 4.97 -13.41
N SER A 243 24.86 5.64 -13.59
CA SER A 243 25.80 5.28 -14.65
C SER A 243 27.14 4.94 -13.99
N ALA A 244 27.88 4.01 -14.58
CA ALA A 244 29.19 3.59 -14.07
C ALA A 244 30.16 4.77 -13.87
N HIS A 245 29.97 5.87 -14.59
CA HIS A 245 30.88 7.02 -14.57
C HIS A 245 30.40 8.21 -13.71
N ARG A 246 29.10 8.31 -13.40
CA ARG A 246 28.52 9.48 -12.71
C ARG A 246 27.92 9.17 -11.34
N GLY A 247 28.08 7.94 -10.86
CA GLY A 247 27.42 7.47 -9.64
C GLY A 247 25.90 7.34 -9.82
N TYR A 248 25.20 7.31 -8.69
CA TYR A 248 23.75 7.21 -8.64
C TYR A 248 23.10 8.59 -8.51
N GLN A 249 22.03 8.78 -9.26
CA GLN A 249 21.21 9.98 -9.24
C GLN A 249 19.76 9.60 -8.96
N LEU A 250 19.12 10.39 -8.12
CA LEU A 250 17.69 10.36 -7.90
C LEU A 250 17.07 11.55 -8.65
N ARG A 251 16.19 11.26 -9.61
CA ARG A 251 15.40 12.28 -10.29
C ARG A 251 14.00 12.30 -9.73
N ILE A 252 13.52 13.49 -9.40
CA ILE A 252 12.19 13.68 -8.87
C ILE A 252 11.47 14.63 -9.82
N TYR A 253 10.35 14.17 -10.36
CA TYR A 253 9.49 14.93 -11.25
C TYR A 253 8.23 15.30 -10.48
N GLN A 254 7.80 16.54 -10.61
CA GLN A 254 6.46 16.97 -10.24
C GLN A 254 5.57 16.74 -11.46
N TRP A 255 4.91 15.57 -11.50
CA TRP A 255 4.39 15.00 -12.75
C TRP A 255 3.16 15.73 -13.27
N ASP A 256 2.40 16.40 -12.41
CA ASP A 256 1.26 17.25 -12.73
C ASP A 256 1.66 18.51 -13.51
N ASP A 257 2.90 18.98 -13.30
CA ASP A 257 3.50 20.11 -14.03
C ASP A 257 4.35 19.67 -15.24
N CYS A 258 4.39 18.38 -15.55
CA CYS A 258 5.14 17.85 -16.69
C CYS A 258 4.27 17.78 -17.95
N THR A 259 4.85 18.19 -19.08
CA THR A 259 4.27 18.07 -20.42
C THR A 259 5.21 17.26 -21.32
N LEU A 260 4.80 17.05 -22.57
CA LEU A 260 5.68 16.45 -23.59
C LEU A 260 6.92 17.30 -23.90
N SER A 261 6.85 18.62 -23.69
CA SER A 261 7.90 19.57 -24.04
C SER A 261 8.68 20.12 -22.85
N THR A 262 8.11 20.05 -21.64
CA THR A 262 8.67 20.65 -20.43
C THR A 262 8.55 19.68 -19.27
N HIS A 263 9.58 19.58 -18.44
CA HIS A 263 9.59 18.78 -17.23
C HIS A 263 9.86 19.68 -16.03
N ASN A 264 9.00 19.60 -15.02
CA ASN A 264 9.27 20.18 -13.71
C ASN A 264 9.98 19.15 -12.83
N MET A 265 11.30 19.27 -12.67
CA MET A 265 12.10 18.24 -11.99
C MET A 265 13.27 18.80 -11.19
N CYS A 266 13.77 17.99 -10.25
CA CYS A 266 15.07 18.18 -9.61
C CYS A 266 15.90 16.88 -9.69
N THR A 267 17.21 17.01 -9.59
CA THR A 267 18.14 15.86 -9.55
C THR A 267 18.99 15.94 -8.28
N ILE A 268 19.02 14.85 -7.53
CA ILE A 268 19.84 14.66 -6.34
C ILE A 268 20.95 13.68 -6.73
N TYR A 269 22.20 14.15 -6.75
CA TYR A 269 23.35 13.28 -6.93
C TYR A 269 23.71 12.66 -5.59
N LEU A 270 23.52 11.35 -5.49
CA LEU A 270 23.69 10.64 -4.24
C LEU A 270 25.17 10.62 -3.86
N SER A 271 25.43 10.87 -2.58
CA SER A 271 26.79 10.95 -2.08
C SER A 271 27.46 9.59 -1.89
N SER A 272 26.69 8.50 -1.99
CA SER A 272 27.14 7.13 -1.71
C SER A 272 27.83 6.47 -2.90
N PRO A 273 28.96 5.76 -2.69
CA PRO A 273 29.50 4.84 -3.69
C PRO A 273 28.68 3.54 -3.78
N ASP A 274 27.89 3.21 -2.75
CA ASP A 274 27.15 1.95 -2.71
C ASP A 274 26.01 1.95 -3.72
N ARG A 275 25.77 0.80 -4.35
CA ARG A 275 24.64 0.59 -5.24
C ARG A 275 23.35 0.66 -4.43
N PRO A 276 22.43 1.59 -4.75
CA PRO A 276 21.10 1.54 -4.17
C PRO A 276 20.34 0.44 -4.90
N GLU A 277 20.31 -0.73 -4.28
CA GLU A 277 19.49 -1.86 -4.74
C GLU A 277 18.05 -1.79 -4.21
N MET A 278 17.80 -0.84 -3.30
CA MET A 278 16.66 -0.85 -2.41
C MET A 278 15.62 0.23 -2.77
N PRO A 279 14.38 0.11 -2.26
CA PRO A 279 13.30 0.99 -2.67
C PRO A 279 13.53 2.42 -2.21
N LEU A 280 12.96 3.31 -3.01
CA LEU A 280 12.79 4.72 -2.69
C LEU A 280 11.46 4.87 -1.97
N VAL A 281 11.43 5.70 -0.93
CA VAL A 281 10.18 6.03 -0.24
C VAL A 281 10.09 7.53 -0.09
N PHE A 282 9.03 8.13 -0.62
CA PHE A 282 8.72 9.52 -0.32
C PHE A 282 8.23 9.64 1.11
N LEU A 283 8.76 10.63 1.82
CA LEU A 283 8.41 10.97 3.19
C LEU A 283 7.64 12.30 3.19
N PRO A 284 6.90 12.59 4.27
CA PRO A 284 6.35 13.92 4.49
C PRO A 284 7.41 15.02 4.44
N ASP A 285 6.96 16.27 4.26
CA ASP A 285 7.80 17.47 4.27
C ASP A 285 8.81 17.55 3.11
N ARG A 286 8.44 17.02 1.94
CA ARG A 286 9.31 16.97 0.75
C ARG A 286 10.65 16.29 1.04
N ARG A 287 10.62 15.15 1.70
CA ARG A 287 11.81 14.32 1.95
C ARG A 287 11.73 13.01 1.18
N VAL A 288 12.87 12.42 0.91
CA VAL A 288 12.97 11.11 0.27
C VAL A 288 13.97 10.24 1.00
N LEU A 289 13.54 9.04 1.32
CA LEU A 289 14.37 7.99 1.87
C LEU A 289 14.97 7.19 0.72
N VAL A 290 16.30 7.10 0.72
CA VAL A 290 17.06 6.28 -0.21
C VAL A 290 17.82 5.25 0.61
N MET A 291 17.50 3.99 0.35
CA MET A 291 18.20 2.89 0.99
C MET A 291 19.32 2.40 0.07
N GLY A 292 20.52 2.33 0.61
CA GLY A 292 21.69 1.71 0.01
C GLY A 292 21.92 0.32 0.58
N GLU A 293 22.95 -0.35 0.08
CA GLU A 293 23.36 -1.66 0.60
C GLU A 293 23.71 -1.58 2.09
N LYS A 294 24.50 -0.60 2.53
CA LYS A 294 25.02 -0.57 3.93
C LYS A 294 24.45 0.55 4.77
N ARG A 295 23.55 1.36 4.22
CA ARG A 295 23.04 2.56 4.89
C ARG A 295 21.67 2.98 4.38
N VAL A 296 20.97 3.75 5.19
CA VAL A 296 19.80 4.52 4.77
C VAL A 296 20.17 5.99 4.85
N ASP A 297 19.86 6.71 3.78
CA ASP A 297 19.99 8.15 3.70
C ASP A 297 18.60 8.77 3.55
N ILE A 298 18.37 9.90 4.20
CA ILE A 298 17.22 10.77 3.92
C ILE A 298 17.77 12.06 3.30
N TYR A 299 17.13 12.50 2.23
CA TYR A 299 17.45 13.73 1.53
C TYR A 299 16.23 14.65 1.54
N ASP A 300 16.47 15.94 1.73
CA ASP A 300 15.49 16.96 1.38
C ASP A 300 15.37 17.03 -0.15
N ILE A 301 14.13 17.15 -0.63
CA ILE A 301 13.83 17.28 -2.05
C ILE A 301 13.91 18.76 -2.40
N PRO A 302 14.88 19.18 -3.25
CA PRO A 302 14.99 20.56 -3.66
C PRO A 302 13.73 21.07 -4.38
N THR A 303 13.64 22.38 -4.55
CA THR A 303 12.65 22.96 -5.45
C THR A 303 12.87 22.43 -6.86
N THR A 304 11.78 22.01 -7.49
CA THR A 304 11.78 21.54 -8.87
C THR A 304 11.94 22.73 -9.82
N ILE A 305 12.65 22.51 -10.92
CA ILE A 305 12.90 23.54 -11.94
C ILE A 305 12.28 23.07 -13.24
N THR A 306 11.59 23.97 -13.92
CA THR A 306 11.08 23.72 -15.27
C THR A 306 12.23 23.72 -16.27
N SER A 307 12.40 22.62 -16.98
CA SER A 307 13.38 22.47 -18.06
C SER A 307 12.68 21.97 -19.33
N ALA A 308 13.21 22.32 -20.50
CA ALA A 308 12.81 21.66 -21.73
C ALA A 308 13.08 20.14 -21.64
N ALA A 309 12.18 19.31 -22.17
CA ALA A 309 12.24 17.85 -22.10
C ALA A 309 13.52 17.27 -22.74
N HIS A 310 14.08 17.98 -23.71
CA HIS A 310 15.31 17.61 -24.43
C HIS A 310 16.58 18.28 -23.92
N CYS A 311 16.50 19.11 -22.87
CA CYS A 311 17.68 19.77 -22.34
C CYS A 311 18.70 18.72 -21.88
N LYS A 312 19.98 18.91 -22.26
CA LYS A 312 21.07 18.09 -21.73
C LYS A 312 21.10 18.31 -20.21
N GLU A 313 21.35 17.22 -19.50
CA GLU A 313 21.43 17.20 -18.04
C GLU A 313 22.25 18.39 -17.54
N MET A 314 21.57 19.34 -16.90
CA MET A 314 22.25 20.37 -16.12
C MET A 314 22.97 19.63 -14.99
N GLY A 315 24.28 19.78 -14.89
CA GLY A 315 25.03 19.21 -13.78
C GLY A 315 24.41 19.69 -12.48
N GLY A 316 23.82 18.79 -11.70
CA GLY A 316 23.30 19.13 -10.39
C GLY A 316 24.41 19.04 -9.35
N GLU A 317 24.23 19.78 -8.26
CA GLU A 317 25.13 19.72 -7.14
C GLU A 317 24.98 18.39 -6.40
N LYS A 318 26.09 17.93 -5.81
CA LYS A 318 26.09 16.80 -4.91
C LYS A 318 25.39 17.21 -3.63
N VAL A 319 24.23 16.61 -3.36
CA VAL A 319 23.46 16.90 -2.15
C VAL A 319 23.91 15.94 -1.06
N LEU A 320 24.22 16.48 0.12
CA LEU A 320 24.47 15.67 1.30
C LEU A 320 23.13 15.23 1.89
N PRO A 321 23.02 13.98 2.37
CA PRO A 321 21.84 13.56 3.10
C PRO A 321 21.66 14.43 4.35
N CYS A 322 20.43 14.83 4.65
CA CYS A 322 20.11 15.51 5.91
C CYS A 322 20.17 14.53 7.09
N TRP A 323 20.13 13.22 6.80
CA TRP A 323 20.28 12.16 7.79
C TRP A 323 20.84 10.88 7.15
N THR A 324 21.72 10.18 7.87
CA THR A 324 22.29 8.89 7.45
C THR A 324 22.35 7.92 8.62
N MET A 325 21.97 6.67 8.37
CA MET A 325 22.17 5.55 9.28
C MET A 325 22.96 4.45 8.58
N ASN A 326 24.01 3.94 9.23
CA ASN A 326 24.83 2.84 8.73
C ASN A 326 24.49 1.53 9.44
N PHE A 327 24.38 0.44 8.68
CA PHE A 327 24.11 -0.91 9.19
C PHE A 327 25.38 -1.75 9.40
N GLY A 328 26.52 -1.29 8.89
CA GLY A 328 27.83 -1.94 9.02
C GLY A 328 28.03 -3.19 8.15
N VAL A 329 27.00 -4.03 7.99
CA VAL A 329 26.98 -5.18 7.08
C VAL A 329 26.04 -4.88 5.93
N ALA A 330 26.31 -5.48 4.76
CA ALA A 330 25.45 -5.53 3.57
C ALA A 330 24.28 -6.50 3.78
N PRO A 331 23.15 -6.02 4.24
CA PRO A 331 21.90 -6.75 4.23
C PRO A 331 21.52 -7.29 2.85
N ARG A 332 21.20 -8.59 2.81
CA ARG A 332 20.57 -9.21 1.64
C ARG A 332 19.06 -9.10 1.82
N TYR A 333 18.44 -8.13 1.14
CA TYR A 333 17.09 -7.68 1.48
C TYR A 333 16.00 -8.09 0.47
N SER A 334 14.82 -8.43 0.99
CA SER A 334 13.51 -8.02 0.45
C SER A 334 12.94 -6.98 1.41
N LEU A 335 12.52 -5.82 0.89
CA LEU A 335 12.04 -4.71 1.72
C LEU A 335 10.55 -4.49 1.55
N ALA A 336 9.77 -4.71 2.60
CA ALA A 336 8.44 -4.12 2.73
C ALA A 336 8.54 -2.84 3.56
N ALA A 337 8.91 -1.71 2.93
CA ALA A 337 8.75 -0.42 3.58
C ALA A 337 7.27 -0.02 3.53
N SER A 338 6.57 -0.23 4.63
CA SER A 338 5.28 0.41 4.86
C SER A 338 5.53 1.65 5.70
N LEU A 339 5.40 2.84 5.11
CA LEU A 339 5.39 4.07 5.88
C LEU A 339 3.96 4.30 6.35
N SER A 340 3.69 4.08 7.63
CA SER A 340 2.42 4.57 8.19
C SER A 340 2.47 6.10 8.16
N GLN A 341 1.52 6.73 7.47
CA GLN A 341 1.43 8.20 7.38
C GLN A 341 1.33 8.86 8.77
N THR A 342 0.82 8.12 9.76
CA THR A 342 0.57 8.60 11.11
C THR A 342 1.83 8.65 11.98
N ASN A 343 2.74 7.68 11.86
CA ASN A 343 3.85 7.52 12.80
C ASN A 343 5.25 7.53 12.17
N GLN A 344 5.35 7.72 10.84
CA GLN A 344 6.64 7.75 10.12
C GLN A 344 7.56 6.57 10.49
N LEU A 345 6.95 5.40 10.73
CA LEU A 345 7.66 4.19 11.11
C LEU A 345 8.12 3.48 9.84
N LEU A 346 9.41 3.20 9.77
CA LEU A 346 10.01 2.39 8.73
C LEU A 346 10.32 1.01 9.30
N HIS A 347 9.81 -0.03 8.64
CA HIS A 347 10.14 -1.41 8.94
C HIS A 347 10.97 -1.99 7.80
N PHE A 348 12.04 -2.71 8.13
CA PHE A 348 12.86 -3.41 7.14
C PHE A 348 13.60 -4.60 7.75
N THR A 349 14.12 -5.53 6.93
CA THR A 349 14.76 -6.74 7.46
C THR A 349 15.93 -7.23 6.62
N ASN A 350 17.13 -7.35 7.19
CA ASN A 350 18.34 -7.78 6.44
C ASN A 350 18.40 -9.29 6.12
N GLY A 351 17.27 -9.98 6.24
CA GLY A 351 17.14 -11.43 6.18
C GLY A 351 17.39 -12.10 7.53
N THR A 352 18.01 -11.43 8.50
CA THR A 352 18.31 -11.98 9.84
C THR A 352 17.80 -11.12 11.00
N THR A 353 17.42 -9.87 10.75
CA THR A 353 17.10 -8.89 11.77
C THR A 353 16.06 -7.93 11.24
N PHE A 354 14.97 -7.74 12.00
CA PHE A 354 13.97 -6.74 11.72
C PHE A 354 14.37 -5.43 12.40
N TYR A 355 14.42 -4.38 11.59
CA TYR A 355 14.67 -3.02 12.03
C TYR A 355 13.35 -2.27 12.03
N ARG A 356 13.13 -1.49 13.09
CA ARG A 356 12.10 -0.47 13.16
C ARG A 356 12.80 0.84 13.38
N VAL A 357 12.57 1.80 12.50
CA VAL A 357 13.12 3.14 12.62
C VAL A 357 11.95 4.10 12.67
N GLN A 358 11.82 4.82 13.78
CA GLN A 358 10.89 5.92 13.86
C GLN A 358 11.55 7.14 13.24
N ILE A 359 11.05 7.56 12.07
CA ILE A 359 11.50 8.78 11.43
C ILE A 359 10.77 9.94 12.13
N PRO A 360 11.49 10.93 12.65
CA PRO A 360 10.91 12.08 13.34
C PRO A 360 10.53 13.16 12.34
N LYS A 361 9.50 13.94 12.69
CA LYS A 361 9.10 15.11 11.91
C LYS A 361 10.19 16.19 11.86
N ASP A 362 10.90 16.40 12.96
CA ASP A 362 12.00 17.39 13.10
C ASP A 362 13.38 16.84 12.72
N GLY A 363 13.46 15.57 12.30
CA GLY A 363 14.72 14.88 11.99
C GLY A 363 15.48 14.31 13.21
N SER A 364 14.98 14.43 14.45
CA SER A 364 15.65 13.94 15.68
C SER A 364 15.31 12.48 16.07
N VAL A 365 16.18 11.52 15.78
CA VAL A 365 15.81 10.07 15.79
C VAL A 365 15.78 9.43 17.18
N ASN A 366 14.69 8.72 17.48
CA ASN A 366 14.66 7.66 18.48
C ASN A 366 14.75 6.29 17.78
N PHE A 367 15.78 5.53 18.14
CA PHE A 367 16.07 4.22 17.57
C PHE A 367 15.71 3.11 18.56
N GLU A 368 15.01 2.10 18.07
CA GLU A 368 14.72 0.90 18.84
C GLU A 368 14.95 -0.34 17.96
N VAL A 369 15.91 -1.20 18.36
CA VAL A 369 16.00 -2.55 17.79
C VAL A 369 14.85 -3.35 18.37
N VAL A 370 13.80 -3.55 17.58
CA VAL A 370 12.58 -4.20 18.07
C VAL A 370 12.78 -5.69 18.33
N SER A 371 13.63 -6.36 17.55
CA SER A 371 14.08 -7.73 17.86
C SER A 371 15.16 -8.22 16.90
N SER A 372 16.15 -8.93 17.44
CA SER A 372 16.89 -9.93 16.68
C SER A 372 16.04 -11.20 16.64
N ILE A 373 15.20 -11.38 15.62
CA ILE A 373 14.60 -12.71 15.36
C ILE A 373 15.74 -13.60 14.84
N ALA A 374 16.52 -14.12 15.78
CA ALA A 374 17.56 -15.07 15.50
C ALA A 374 16.93 -16.41 15.11
N LEU A 375 17.28 -16.89 13.93
CA LEU A 375 17.38 -18.31 13.53
C LEU A 375 16.11 -19.07 13.09
N SER A 376 14.88 -18.66 13.41
CA SER A 376 13.70 -19.49 13.03
C SER A 376 13.27 -19.38 11.56
N LEU A 377 13.46 -18.21 10.93
CA LEU A 377 13.03 -17.95 9.54
C LEU A 377 13.94 -18.55 8.45
N GLN A 378 15.15 -19.04 8.79
CA GLN A 378 16.07 -19.59 7.80
C GLN A 378 15.56 -20.89 7.15
N ARG A 379 14.73 -21.69 7.84
CA ARG A 379 14.22 -22.97 7.27
C ARG A 379 13.02 -22.81 6.33
N GLU A 380 12.23 -21.73 6.45
CA GLU A 380 11.04 -21.50 5.60
C GLU A 380 11.19 -20.30 4.63
N SER A 381 12.34 -19.63 4.66
CA SER A 381 12.64 -18.41 3.88
C SER A 381 12.39 -18.52 2.37
N ARG A 382 12.48 -19.69 1.75
CA ARG A 382 12.18 -19.83 0.30
C ARG A 382 10.69 -19.66 -0.04
N THR A 383 9.78 -19.92 0.89
CA THR A 383 8.33 -19.83 0.65
C THR A 383 7.76 -18.48 1.08
N ILE A 384 8.28 -17.91 2.17
CA ILE A 384 7.86 -16.61 2.71
C ILE A 384 8.38 -15.45 1.85
N MET A 385 9.61 -15.55 1.32
CA MET A 385 10.17 -14.53 0.43
C MET A 385 9.35 -14.37 -0.87
N GLY A 386 8.78 -15.46 -1.40
CA GLY A 386 7.87 -15.39 -2.54
C GLY A 386 6.53 -14.68 -2.24
N GLY A 387 6.10 -14.65 -0.96
CA GLY A 387 4.93 -13.89 -0.52
C GLY A 387 5.21 -12.40 -0.27
N ILE A 388 6.45 -12.05 0.12
CA ILE A 388 6.89 -10.65 0.27
C ILE A 388 7.21 -10.03 -1.10
N GLU A 389 7.74 -10.80 -2.06
CA GLU A 389 7.88 -10.38 -3.46
C GLU A 389 6.50 -10.06 -4.09
N ALA A 390 5.42 -10.72 -3.67
CA ALA A 390 4.07 -10.35 -4.09
C ALA A 390 3.60 -8.98 -3.54
N TYR A 391 4.17 -8.53 -2.42
CA TYR A 391 3.95 -7.20 -1.84
C TYR A 391 4.87 -6.12 -2.43
N VAL A 392 5.99 -6.53 -3.05
CA VAL A 392 7.05 -5.66 -3.56
C VAL A 392 7.43 -6.11 -4.97
N GLY A 393 6.57 -5.81 -5.92
CA GLY A 393 6.85 -5.94 -7.35
C GLY A 393 6.85 -7.38 -7.87
N ILE A 394 5.75 -7.75 -8.53
CA ILE A 394 5.64 -8.99 -9.30
C ILE A 394 6.58 -8.87 -10.53
N ARG A 395 7.64 -9.68 -10.59
CA ARG A 395 8.43 -9.87 -11.82
C ARG A 395 8.30 -11.31 -12.32
N LYS A 396 7.80 -11.44 -13.56
CA LYS A 396 7.73 -12.68 -14.37
C LYS A 396 7.29 -13.92 -13.58
N CYS A 397 6.00 -14.03 -13.30
CA CYS A 397 5.38 -15.28 -12.85
C CYS A 397 4.07 -15.51 -13.60
N SER A 398 3.81 -16.76 -14.00
CA SER A 398 2.49 -17.20 -14.51
C SER A 398 1.48 -17.46 -13.39
N VAL A 399 1.94 -17.46 -12.13
CA VAL A 399 1.13 -17.71 -10.94
C VAL A 399 1.56 -16.74 -9.85
N ILE A 400 0.61 -15.97 -9.30
CA ILE A 400 0.85 -15.15 -8.11
C ILE A 400 0.17 -15.86 -6.92
N ARG A 401 0.93 -16.02 -5.84
CA ARG A 401 0.46 -16.58 -4.58
C ARG A 401 0.16 -15.45 -3.62
N ILE A 402 -1.12 -15.22 -3.34
CA ILE A 402 -1.53 -14.15 -2.44
C ILE A 402 -2.07 -14.77 -1.14
N PRO A 403 -1.48 -14.43 0.02
CA PRO A 403 -2.06 -14.80 1.30
C PRO A 403 -3.35 -14.01 1.49
N THR A 404 -4.41 -14.73 1.86
CA THR A 404 -5.76 -14.15 1.91
C THR A 404 -6.50 -14.60 3.16
N SER A 405 -7.60 -13.94 3.51
CA SER A 405 -8.36 -14.28 4.72
C SER A 405 -9.78 -14.69 4.37
N THR A 406 -10.24 -15.78 4.98
CA THR A 406 -11.53 -16.42 4.67
C THR A 406 -12.72 -15.62 5.18
N VAL A 407 -13.76 -15.50 4.37
CA VAL A 407 -15.13 -15.13 4.76
C VAL A 407 -15.94 -16.42 4.83
N TYR A 408 -16.46 -16.79 6.01
CA TYR A 408 -17.40 -17.90 6.15
C TYR A 408 -18.83 -17.38 6.26
N HIS A 409 -19.73 -18.00 5.48
CA HIS A 409 -21.17 -17.90 5.67
C HIS A 409 -21.59 -18.91 6.74
N SER A 410 -22.32 -18.44 7.75
CA SER A 410 -23.04 -19.31 8.68
C SER A 410 -24.19 -20.00 7.92
N HIS A 411 -24.18 -21.33 7.86
CA HIS A 411 -25.37 -22.09 7.50
C HIS A 411 -26.43 -21.93 8.61
N PRO A 412 -27.71 -21.70 8.25
CA PRO A 412 -28.78 -21.80 9.21
C PRO A 412 -28.95 -23.27 9.59
N ARG A 413 -28.86 -23.57 10.90
CA ARG A 413 -29.36 -24.85 11.41
C ARG A 413 -30.87 -24.75 11.46
N SER A 414 -31.53 -25.63 10.72
CA SER A 414 -32.97 -25.94 10.80
C SER A 414 -33.35 -26.46 12.17
#